data_AF-A0A9E3MSC6-F1
#
_entry.id   AF-A0A9E3MSC6-F1
#
_cell.length_a   1.000
_cell.length_b   1.000
_cell.length_c   1.000
_cell.angle_alpha   90.00
_cell.angle_beta   90.00
_cell.angle_gamma   90.00
#
_symmetry.space_group_name_H-M   'P 1'
#
loop_
_entity.id
_entity.type
_entity.pdbx_description
1 polymer ?
#
loop_
_entity_poly.entity_id
_entity_poly.type
_entity_poly.pdbx_seq_one_letter_code
_entity_poly.pdbx_strand_id
1 'polypeptide(L)' 'MTYSGQVTVGGPADVHELKDLMITKIAVGPMDNNAYLLRCRATD' A
#
# COMPACT_ATOMS: atom_id res chain seq x y z
N MET A 1 8.44 10.55 4.38
CA MET A 1 9.04 9.91 3.19
C MET A 1 8.12 10.15 2.02
N THR A 2 8.65 10.37 0.82
CA THR A 2 7.82 10.55 -0.38
C THR A 2 7.29 9.18 -0.80
N TYR A 3 5.97 9.05 -0.92
CA TYR A 3 5.35 7.85 -1.45
C TYR A 3 5.86 7.58 -2.87
N SER A 4 6.37 6.36 -3.10
CA SER A 4 6.92 5.95 -4.40
C SER A 4 6.01 4.94 -5.12
N GLY A 5 5.25 4.17 -4.35
CA GLY A 5 4.46 3.04 -4.82
C GLY A 5 5.30 1.85 -5.31
N GLN A 6 6.62 1.86 -5.12
CA GLN A 6 7.49 0.75 -5.50
C GLN A 6 7.52 -0.28 -4.37
N VAL A 7 7.11 -1.50 -4.68
CA VAL A 7 7.05 -2.64 -3.74
C VAL A 7 7.55 -3.88 -4.45
N THR A 8 8.02 -4.86 -3.67
CA THR A 8 8.46 -6.16 -4.16
C THR A 8 7.87 -7.27 -3.31
N VAL A 9 7.72 -8.47 -3.86
CA VAL A 9 7.18 -9.62 -3.14
C VAL A 9 8.05 -9.93 -1.92
N GLY A 10 7.43 -9.98 -0.73
CA GLY A 10 8.12 -10.19 0.55
C GLY A 10 8.87 -8.95 1.08
N GLY A 11 8.91 -7.86 0.32
CA GLY A 11 9.45 -6.58 0.74
C GLY A 11 8.48 -5.78 1.63
N PRO A 12 8.93 -4.61 2.14
CA PRO A 12 8.07 -3.73 2.93
C PRO A 12 6.93 -3.17 2.09
N ALA A 13 5.79 -2.93 2.75
CA ALA A 13 4.69 -2.19 2.16
C ALA A 13 5.09 -0.71 1.98
N ASP A 14 4.57 -0.06 0.93
CA ASP A 14 4.60 1.40 0.80
C ASP A 14 3.22 1.95 1.14
N VAL A 15 3.18 3.05 1.91
CA VAL A 15 1.94 3.64 2.43
C VAL A 15 1.77 5.04 1.86
N HIS A 16 0.65 5.25 1.19
CA HIS A 16 0.23 6.58 0.78
C HIS A 16 -0.81 7.12 1.76
N GLU A 17 -0.42 8.17 2.47
CA GLU A 17 -1.28 8.87 3.41
C GLU A 17 -1.97 10.05 2.72
N LEU A 18 -3.28 9.94 2.57
CA LEU A 18 -4.15 11.03 2.12
C LEU A 18 -4.97 11.56 3.30
N LYS A 19 -5.71 12.64 3.06
CA LYS A 19 -6.51 13.32 4.09
C LYS A 19 -7.51 12.39 4.77
N ASP A 20 -8.27 11.62 4.01
CA ASP A 20 -9.38 10.79 4.52
C ASP A 20 -9.17 9.28 4.30
N LEU A 21 -8.11 8.90 3.58
CA LEU A 21 -7.81 7.54 3.15
C LEU A 21 -6.34 7.19 3.45
N MET A 22 -6.12 6.01 3.98
CA MET A 22 -4.81 5.36 3.99
C MET A 22 -4.78 4.24 2.95
N ILE A 23 -3.78 4.25 2.09
CA ILE A 23 -3.55 3.22 1.09
C ILE A 23 -2.27 2.49 1.46
N THR A 24 -2.36 1.20 1.78
CA THR A 24 -1.19 0.33 1.93
C THR A 24 -1.07 -0.52 0.68
N LYS A 25 0.07 -0.42 0.00
CA LYS A 25 0.40 -1.20 -1.20
C LYS A 25 1.40 -2.30 -0.86
N ILE A 26 1.15 -3.51 -1.34
CA ILE A 26 2.10 -4.63 -1.31
C ILE A 26 2.15 -5.34 -2.66
N ALA A 27 3.24 -6.07 -2.90
CA ALA A 27 3.36 -7.00 -4.01
C ALA A 27 3.16 -8.45 -3.54
N VAL A 28 2.44 -9.25 -4.32
CA VAL A 28 2.08 -10.64 -3.97
C VAL A 28 2.24 -11.60 -5.14
N GLY A 29 2.49 -12.86 -4.79
CA GLY A 29 2.55 -13.97 -5.74
C GLY A 29 3.75 -13.93 -6.70
N PRO A 30 3.92 -14.96 -7.54
CA PRO A 30 5.09 -15.09 -8.42
C PRO A 30 5.12 -14.08 -9.58
N MET A 31 4.01 -13.40 -9.84
CA MET A 31 3.87 -12.41 -10.91
C MET A 31 4.07 -10.96 -10.45
N ASP A 32 4.39 -10.74 -9.18
CA ASP A 32 4.57 -9.39 -8.62
C ASP A 32 3.30 -8.54 -8.74
N ASN A 33 2.15 -9.15 -8.46
CA ASN A 33 0.86 -8.45 -8.54
C ASN A 33 0.70 -7.47 -7.39
N ASN A 34 0.11 -6.31 -7.65
CA ASN A 34 -0.16 -5.34 -6.60
C ASN A 34 -1.47 -5.67 -5.86
N ALA A 35 -1.40 -5.73 -4.53
CA ALA A 35 -2.55 -5.76 -3.65
C ALA A 35 -2.60 -4.49 -2.79
N TYR A 36 -3.81 -4.05 -2.47
CA TYR A 36 -4.06 -2.79 -1.77
C TYR A 36 -5.01 -3.00 -0.60
N LEU A 37 -4.63 -2.49 0.56
CA LEU A 37 -5.54 -2.31 1.69
C LEU A 37 -5.92 -0.82 1.79
N LEU A 38 -7.21 -0.57 1.67
CA LEU A 38 -7.80 0.76 1.77
C LEU A 38 -8.47 0.91 3.13
N ARG A 39 -8.04 1.91 3.90
CA ARG A 39 -8.58 2.18 5.23
C ARG A 39 -9.12 3.60 5.29
N CYS A 40 -10.41 3.72 5.61
CA CYS A 40 -11.06 5.00 5.81
C CYS A 40 -10.66 5.55 7.17
N ARG A 41 -10.12 6.77 7.23
CA ARG A 41 -9.68 7.35 8.51
C ARG A 41 -10.83 7.66 9.47
N ALA A 42 -12.05 7.72 8.97
CA ALA A 42 -13.23 7.96 9.80
C ALA A 42 -13.73 6.70 10.54
N THR A 43 -13.34 5.50 10.09
CA THR A 43 -13.92 4.23 10.58
C THR A 43 -12.89 3.11 10.77
N ASP A 44 -11.60 3.45 10.90
CA ASP A 44 -10.51 2.46 11.09
C ASP A 44 -10.50 1.86 12.51
#